data_AF-A0A7J0DY48-F1
#
_entry.id   AF-A0A7J0DY48-F1
#
_cell.length_a   1.000
_cell.length_b   1.000
_cell.length_c   1.000
_cell.angle_alpha   90.00
_cell.angle_beta   90.00
_cell.angle_gamma   90.00
#
_symmetry.space_group_name_H-M   'P 1'
#
loop_
_entity.id
_entity.type
_entity.pdbx_description
1 polymer ?
#
loop_
_entity_poly.entity_id
_entity_poly.type
_entity_poly.pdbx_seq_one_letter_code
_entity_poly.pdbx_strand_id
1 'polypeptide(L)'
;MATDSYEEAIAGLSKLLSVKGELALLQLPRKNPALYSELSKGQSPKFMVFACSDSRVCPSHILGFQPGDAFMVRNIANMVPAYDKIRYSGVGAAIEYAVLHLKEAVNVSLGNLLTYPFVREGLVKKTLSLKGGYYDFVSGSFELWGLQFGLSPALSV
;
A
#
# COMPACT_ATOMS: atom_id res chain seq x y z
N MET A 1 -18.22 -18.90 25.98
CA MET A 1 -17.13 -17.90 25.83
C MET A 1 -16.64 -17.75 24.39
N ALA A 2 -16.47 -18.81 23.59
CA ALA A 2 -16.09 -18.66 22.16
C ALA A 2 -17.29 -18.41 21.22
N THR A 3 -18.47 -18.93 21.58
CA THR A 3 -19.72 -18.85 20.80
C THR A 3 -20.26 -17.42 20.69
N ASP A 4 -20.10 -16.62 21.74
CA ASP A 4 -20.67 -15.27 21.81
C ASP A 4 -19.94 -14.32 20.84
N SER A 5 -18.62 -14.45 20.69
CA SER A 5 -17.85 -13.60 19.76
C SER A 5 -18.11 -13.90 18.28
N TYR A 6 -18.49 -15.13 17.95
CA TYR A 6 -18.78 -15.52 16.57
C TYR A 6 -20.15 -15.00 16.12
N GLU A 7 -21.16 -15.14 16.97
CA GLU A 7 -22.50 -14.57 16.71
C GLU A 7 -22.47 -13.04 16.70
N GLU A 8 -21.68 -12.41 17.57
CA GLU A 8 -21.44 -10.96 17.52
C GLU A 8 -20.76 -10.53 16.22
N ALA A 9 -19.79 -11.29 15.72
CA ALA A 9 -19.14 -11.01 14.44
C ALA A 9 -20.11 -11.17 13.26
N ILE A 10 -20.95 -12.21 13.26
CA ILE A 10 -21.99 -12.42 12.24
C ILE A 10 -23.04 -11.31 12.30
N ALA A 11 -23.49 -10.93 13.50
CA ALA A 11 -24.43 -9.82 13.68
C ALA A 11 -23.81 -8.50 13.20
N GLY A 12 -22.53 -8.27 13.49
CA GLY A 12 -21.78 -7.11 13.01
C GLY A 12 -21.66 -7.08 11.48
N LEU A 13 -21.32 -8.20 10.85
CA LEU A 13 -21.27 -8.33 9.39
C LEU A 13 -22.65 -8.15 8.76
N SER A 14 -23.68 -8.77 9.32
CA SER A 14 -25.06 -8.66 8.83
C SER A 14 -25.58 -7.23 8.94
N LYS A 15 -25.26 -6.52 10.02
CA LYS A 15 -25.54 -5.09 10.16
C LYS A 15 -24.79 -4.27 9.12
N LEU A 16 -23.49 -4.55 8.91
CA LEU A 16 -22.68 -3.85 7.90
C LEU A 16 -23.21 -4.07 6.48
N LEU A 17 -23.70 -5.27 6.16
CA LEU A 17 -24.30 -5.61 4.87
C LEU A 17 -25.71 -5.05 4.70
N SER A 18 -26.54 -5.04 5.75
CA SER A 18 -27.89 -4.44 5.70
C SER A 18 -27.86 -2.91 5.61
N VAL A 19 -26.87 -2.26 6.24
CA VAL A 19 -26.62 -0.82 6.10
C VAL A 19 -26.06 -0.47 4.71
N LYS A 20 -25.62 -1.45 3.88
CA LYS A 20 -25.19 -1.16 2.50
C LYS A 20 -26.29 -0.55 1.64
N GLY A 21 -27.57 -0.68 1.97
CA GLY A 21 -28.65 0.10 1.32
C GLY A 21 -28.48 1.62 1.44
N GLU A 22 -27.77 2.10 2.47
CA GLU A 22 -27.55 3.51 2.80
C GLU A 22 -26.06 3.92 2.81
N LEU A 23 -25.14 3.07 2.32
CA LEU A 23 -23.71 3.35 2.38
C LEU A 23 -23.36 4.57 1.50
N ALA A 24 -22.68 5.56 2.09
CA ALA A 24 -22.11 6.70 1.38
C ALA A 24 -21.27 6.29 0.14
N LEU A 25 -20.68 5.08 0.15
CA LEU A 25 -19.93 4.50 -0.97
C LEU A 25 -20.80 4.18 -2.21
N LEU A 26 -22.04 3.69 -2.05
CA LEU A 26 -22.96 3.50 -3.18
C LEU A 26 -23.46 4.83 -3.74
N GLN A 27 -23.42 5.88 -2.93
CA GLN A 27 -23.73 7.23 -3.37
C GLN A 27 -22.53 7.92 -4.02
N LEU A 28 -21.30 7.41 -3.93
CA LEU A 28 -20.13 8.11 -4.49
C LEU A 28 -20.26 8.36 -6.00
N PRO A 29 -20.69 7.40 -6.83
CA PRO A 29 -20.97 7.67 -8.24
C PRO A 29 -22.09 8.69 -8.44
N ARG A 30 -23.07 8.76 -7.52
CA ARG A 30 -24.16 9.75 -7.59
C ARG A 30 -23.73 11.14 -7.13
N LYS A 31 -22.81 11.22 -6.16
CA LYS A 31 -22.26 12.48 -5.61
C LYS A 31 -21.22 13.09 -6.53
N ASN A 32 -20.48 12.28 -7.29
CA ASN A 32 -19.52 12.75 -8.27
C ASN A 32 -19.61 11.94 -9.59
N PRO A 33 -20.71 12.08 -10.34
CA PRO A 33 -20.94 11.28 -11.55
C PRO A 33 -19.92 11.53 -12.64
N ALA A 34 -19.41 12.77 -12.75
CA ALA A 34 -18.36 13.12 -13.71
C ALA A 34 -17.07 12.33 -13.46
N LEU A 35 -16.59 12.30 -12.21
CA LEU A 35 -15.40 11.54 -11.84
C LEU A 35 -15.54 10.05 -12.17
N TYR A 36 -16.64 9.42 -11.71
CA TYR A 36 -16.85 7.99 -11.92
C TYR A 36 -17.13 7.62 -13.38
N SER A 37 -17.66 8.56 -14.18
CA SER A 37 -17.79 8.38 -15.63
C SER A 37 -16.46 8.42 -16.36
N GLU A 38 -15.45 9.13 -15.84
CA GLU A 38 -14.10 9.08 -16.41
C GLU A 38 -13.34 7.83 -15.92
N LEU A 39 -13.44 7.50 -14.64
CA LEU A 39 -12.81 6.29 -14.08
C LEU A 39 -13.34 4.99 -14.70
N SER A 40 -14.58 4.97 -15.19
CA SER A 40 -15.13 3.80 -15.88
C SER A 40 -14.49 3.54 -17.24
N LYS A 41 -13.88 4.56 -17.86
CA LYS A 41 -13.17 4.44 -19.14
C LYS A 41 -11.75 3.87 -18.95
N GLY A 42 -11.18 4.02 -17.77
CA GLY A 42 -9.85 3.52 -17.43
C GLY A 42 -9.25 4.18 -16.19
N GLN A 43 -8.06 3.72 -15.80
CA GLN A 43 -7.31 4.27 -14.65
C GLN A 43 -5.88 4.64 -15.07
N SER A 44 -5.38 5.75 -14.52
CA SER A 44 -3.99 6.20 -14.68
C SER A 44 -3.42 6.73 -13.35
N PRO A 45 -3.37 5.88 -12.31
CA PRO A 45 -2.93 6.29 -10.98
C PRO A 45 -1.49 6.77 -11.01
N LYS A 46 -1.23 7.86 -10.28
CA LYS A 46 0.10 8.49 -10.20
C LYS A 46 0.98 7.81 -9.15
N PHE A 47 0.36 7.15 -8.18
CA PHE A 47 1.05 6.51 -7.06
C PHE A 47 0.81 5.01 -7.06
N MET A 48 1.85 4.24 -6.70
CA MET A 48 1.71 2.86 -6.26
C MET A 48 2.05 2.82 -4.78
N VAL A 49 1.16 2.27 -3.95
CA VAL A 49 1.29 2.31 -2.49
C VAL A 49 1.26 0.89 -1.92
N PHE A 50 2.31 0.53 -1.19
CA PHE A 50 2.31 -0.65 -0.33
C PHE A 50 1.98 -0.22 1.10
N ALA A 51 0.91 -0.76 1.67
CA ALA A 51 0.44 -0.43 3.01
C ALA A 51 0.03 -1.67 3.80
N CYS A 52 0.02 -1.58 5.14
CA CYS A 52 -0.27 -2.74 5.96
C CYS A 52 -1.76 -3.10 5.85
N SER A 53 -2.09 -4.39 5.90
CA SER A 53 -3.47 -4.86 5.99
C SER A 53 -4.18 -4.47 7.29
N ASP A 54 -3.44 -3.96 8.29
CA ASP A 54 -3.98 -3.45 9.54
C ASP A 54 -5.14 -2.46 9.30
N SER A 55 -6.27 -2.72 9.95
CA SER A 55 -7.54 -2.01 9.73
C SER A 55 -7.49 -0.54 10.14
N ARG A 56 -6.51 -0.13 10.96
CA ARG A 56 -6.38 1.23 11.49
C ARG A 56 -5.65 2.18 10.56
N VAL A 57 -4.92 1.64 9.57
CA VAL A 57 -3.99 2.41 8.73
C VAL A 57 -4.37 2.36 7.25
N CYS A 58 -5.62 2.72 6.95
CA CYS A 58 -6.08 2.80 5.56
C CYS A 58 -5.39 3.98 4.83
N PRO A 59 -4.57 3.74 3.79
CA PRO A 59 -3.82 4.79 3.12
C PRO A 59 -4.72 5.84 2.45
N SER A 60 -5.89 5.45 1.93
CA SER A 60 -6.86 6.41 1.38
C SER A 60 -7.33 7.43 2.43
N HIS A 61 -7.47 7.00 3.69
CA HIS A 61 -7.92 7.88 4.77
C HIS A 61 -6.77 8.74 5.30
N ILE A 62 -5.60 8.14 5.54
CA ILE A 62 -4.44 8.85 6.11
C ILE A 62 -3.90 9.89 5.12
N LEU A 63 -3.83 9.56 3.83
CA LEU A 63 -3.21 10.40 2.80
C LEU A 63 -4.24 11.17 1.95
N GLY A 64 -5.54 10.98 2.20
CA GLY A 64 -6.61 11.70 1.50
C GLY A 64 -6.79 11.32 0.03
N PHE A 65 -6.30 10.15 -0.41
CA PHE A 65 -6.41 9.72 -1.80
C PHE A 65 -7.87 9.57 -2.27
N GLN A 66 -8.15 10.09 -3.45
CA GLN A 66 -9.40 9.89 -4.16
C GLN A 66 -9.35 8.60 -5.02
N PRO A 67 -10.51 8.05 -5.40
CA PRO A 67 -10.57 6.98 -6.38
C PRO A 67 -9.83 7.36 -7.67
N GLY A 68 -8.85 6.54 -8.06
CA GLY A 68 -8.00 6.78 -9.24
C GLY A 68 -6.63 7.40 -8.95
N ASP A 69 -6.37 7.92 -7.75
CA ASP A 69 -5.08 8.56 -7.44
C ASP A 69 -3.93 7.55 -7.28
N ALA A 70 -4.23 6.43 -6.60
CA ALA A 70 -3.22 5.45 -6.19
C ALA A 70 -3.66 4.00 -6.47
N PHE A 71 -2.74 3.22 -7.00
CA PHE A 71 -2.85 1.76 -7.07
C PHE A 71 -2.28 1.15 -5.79
N MET A 72 -3.10 0.42 -5.04
CA MET A 72 -2.75 0.01 -3.67
C MET A 72 -2.58 -1.50 -3.55
N VAL A 73 -1.49 -1.91 -2.90
CA VAL A 73 -1.25 -3.27 -2.45
C VAL A 73 -1.24 -3.27 -0.93
N ARG A 74 -2.08 -4.12 -0.33
CA ARG A 74 -2.13 -4.28 1.14
C ARG A 74 -1.84 -5.71 1.52
N ASN A 75 -0.79 -5.91 2.30
CA ASN A 75 -0.39 -7.21 2.80
C ASN A 75 0.08 -7.11 4.25
N ILE A 76 0.36 -8.27 4.85
CA ILE A 76 0.93 -8.34 6.21
C ILE A 76 2.25 -7.56 6.17
N ALA A 77 2.38 -6.59 7.09
CA ALA A 77 3.58 -5.79 7.27
C ALA A 77 4.01 -4.90 6.08
N ASN A 78 3.15 -4.69 5.07
CA ASN A 78 3.47 -3.86 3.88
C ASN A 78 4.81 -4.22 3.22
N MET A 79 5.21 -5.48 3.30
CA MET A 79 6.50 -5.95 2.85
C MET A 79 6.52 -6.18 1.36
N VAL A 80 7.64 -5.80 0.74
CA VAL A 80 7.92 -6.10 -0.67
C VAL A 80 9.02 -7.14 -0.71
N PRO A 81 8.75 -8.38 -1.17
CA PRO A 81 9.80 -9.39 -1.30
C PRO A 81 10.77 -9.03 -2.42
N ALA A 82 11.98 -9.57 -2.36
CA ALA A 82 12.92 -9.47 -3.47
C ALA A 82 12.35 -10.17 -4.73
N TYR A 83 12.81 -9.75 -5.90
CA TYR A 83 12.44 -10.33 -7.17
C TYR A 83 12.98 -11.76 -7.29
N ASP A 84 12.06 -12.72 -7.26
CA ASP A 84 12.34 -14.13 -7.52
C ASP A 84 11.23 -14.66 -8.42
N LYS A 85 11.60 -15.24 -9.57
CA LYS A 85 10.65 -15.77 -10.55
C LYS A 85 9.98 -17.08 -10.10
N ILE A 86 10.56 -17.74 -9.10
CA ILE A 86 10.26 -19.12 -8.68
C ILE A 86 9.63 -19.13 -7.28
N ARG A 87 10.05 -18.24 -6.37
CA ARG A 87 9.59 -18.22 -4.97
C ARG A 87 8.94 -16.89 -4.59
N TYR A 88 7.62 -16.93 -4.37
CA TYR A 88 6.89 -15.83 -3.74
C TYR A 88 6.30 -16.34 -2.43
N SER A 89 6.98 -16.17 -1.29
CA SER A 89 6.38 -16.49 0.01
C SER A 89 6.13 -15.21 0.80
N GLY A 90 4.85 -14.82 0.92
CA GLY A 90 4.43 -13.78 1.87
C GLY A 90 4.78 -14.13 3.32
N VAL A 91 5.06 -15.41 3.60
CA VAL A 91 5.52 -15.90 4.91
C VAL A 91 6.93 -15.41 5.24
N GLY A 92 7.87 -15.38 4.28
CA GLY A 92 9.22 -14.85 4.52
C GLY A 92 9.19 -13.37 4.88
N ALA A 93 8.39 -12.60 4.14
CA ALA A 93 8.11 -11.19 4.43
C ALA A 93 7.53 -10.97 5.85
N ALA A 94 6.62 -11.82 6.31
CA ALA A 94 6.04 -11.72 7.66
C ALA A 94 7.07 -12.00 8.76
N ILE A 95 7.97 -12.98 8.56
CA ILE A 95 9.05 -13.31 9.50
C ILE A 95 10.09 -12.18 9.54
N GLU A 96 10.50 -11.65 8.38
CA GLU A 96 11.42 -10.52 8.29
C GLU A 96 10.90 -9.30 9.06
N TYR A 97 9.60 -9.00 8.92
CA TYR A 97 8.97 -7.93 9.69
C TYR A 97 8.97 -8.20 11.19
N ALA A 98 8.74 -9.44 11.63
CA ALA A 98 8.74 -9.78 13.05
C ALA A 98 10.14 -9.59 13.69
N VAL A 99 11.20 -9.69 12.88
CA VAL A 99 12.59 -9.53 13.33
C VAL A 99 13.08 -8.08 13.20
N LEU A 100 12.60 -7.33 12.21
CA LEU A 100 13.04 -5.96 11.92
C LEU A 100 12.11 -4.91 12.54
N HIS A 101 12.66 -3.78 12.97
CA HIS A 101 11.85 -2.64 13.37
C HIS A 101 11.09 -2.05 12.17
N LEU A 102 9.90 -1.48 12.39
CA LEU A 102 8.97 -1.06 11.32
C LEU A 102 9.59 -0.10 10.28
N LYS A 103 10.44 0.87 10.68
CA LYS A 103 11.14 1.74 9.71
C LYS A 103 12.20 0.99 8.90
N GLU A 104 12.91 0.06 9.52
CA GLU A 104 13.95 -0.73 8.86
C GLU A 104 13.35 -1.73 7.87
N ALA A 105 12.19 -2.31 8.20
CA ALA A 105 11.41 -3.15 7.29
C ALA A 105 11.00 -2.40 6.01
N VAL A 106 10.69 -1.10 6.11
CA VAL A 106 10.44 -0.25 4.94
C VAL A 106 11.71 -0.09 4.10
N ASN A 107 12.88 0.13 4.72
CA ASN A 107 14.15 0.24 4.00
C ASN A 107 14.53 -1.07 3.29
N VAL A 108 14.32 -2.22 3.94
CA VAL A 108 14.50 -3.54 3.31
C VAL A 108 13.59 -3.70 2.11
N SER A 109 12.30 -3.33 2.24
CA SER A 109 11.36 -3.38 1.12
C SER A 109 11.76 -2.44 -0.03
N LEU A 110 12.29 -1.25 0.27
CA LEU A 110 12.86 -0.35 -0.74
C LEU A 110 14.08 -0.98 -1.44
N GLY A 111 14.94 -1.66 -0.71
CA GLY A 111 16.07 -2.43 -1.28
C GLY A 111 15.59 -3.58 -2.17
N ASN A 112 14.57 -4.33 -1.72
CA ASN A 112 13.96 -5.41 -2.48
C ASN A 112 13.33 -4.90 -3.78
N LEU A 113 12.69 -3.72 -3.79
CA LEU A 113 12.20 -3.09 -5.02
C LEU A 113 13.31 -2.85 -6.04
N LEU A 114 14.54 -2.55 -5.61
CA LEU A 114 15.67 -2.40 -6.53
C LEU A 114 16.09 -3.71 -7.20
N THR A 115 15.66 -4.88 -6.72
CA THR A 115 15.99 -6.16 -7.37
C THR A 115 15.18 -6.37 -8.67
N TYR A 116 14.05 -5.67 -8.82
CA TYR A 116 13.21 -5.72 -10.02
C TYR A 116 13.85 -4.93 -11.18
N PRO A 117 14.11 -5.56 -12.35
CA PRO A 117 14.78 -4.89 -13.47
C PRO A 117 14.07 -3.62 -13.95
N PHE A 118 12.74 -3.67 -14.11
CA PHE A 118 11.93 -2.54 -14.58
C PHE A 118 11.85 -1.38 -13.58
N VAL A 119 11.97 -1.66 -12.27
CA VAL A 119 12.03 -0.61 -11.24
C VAL A 119 13.34 0.17 -11.38
N ARG A 120 14.48 -0.54 -11.49
CA ARG A 120 15.78 0.13 -11.71
C ARG A 120 15.79 0.94 -12.99
N GLU A 121 15.26 0.37 -14.07
CA GLU A 121 15.17 1.07 -15.36
C GLU A 121 14.36 2.37 -15.23
N GLY A 122 13.21 2.33 -14.56
CA GLY A 122 12.39 3.51 -14.31
C GLY A 122 13.10 4.58 -13.46
N LEU A 123 13.84 4.16 -12.43
CA LEU A 123 14.65 5.06 -11.60
C LEU A 123 15.74 5.76 -12.42
N VAL A 124 16.49 5.00 -13.23
CA VAL A 124 17.57 5.54 -14.09
C VAL A 124 17.00 6.50 -15.13
N LYS A 125 15.87 6.16 -15.75
CA LYS A 125 15.17 7.03 -16.71
C LYS A 125 14.43 8.20 -16.06
N LYS A 126 14.44 8.30 -14.71
CA LYS A 126 13.71 9.30 -13.93
C LYS A 126 12.20 9.31 -14.21
N THR A 127 11.64 8.18 -14.65
CA THR A 127 10.19 7.98 -14.82
C THR A 127 9.54 7.40 -13.57
N LEU A 128 10.35 6.91 -12.61
CA LEU A 128 9.92 6.36 -11.34
C LEU A 128 10.70 7.01 -10.18
N SER A 129 10.06 7.14 -9.02
CA SER A 129 10.72 7.50 -7.77
C SER A 129 10.26 6.56 -6.66
N LEU A 130 11.18 6.20 -5.75
CA LEU A 130 10.89 5.37 -4.59
C LEU A 130 10.94 6.21 -3.31
N LYS A 131 9.92 6.02 -2.46
CA LYS A 131 9.79 6.71 -1.17
C LYS A 131 9.40 5.72 -0.09
N GLY A 132 10.01 5.87 1.09
CA GLY A 132 9.59 5.20 2.31
C GLY A 132 8.72 6.13 3.15
N GLY A 133 7.75 5.57 3.86
CA GLY A 133 6.87 6.32 4.74
C GLY A 133 6.65 5.58 6.05
N TYR A 134 6.47 6.33 7.13
CA TYR A 134 6.14 5.81 8.45
C TYR A 134 4.99 6.63 9.03
N TYR A 135 3.86 5.98 9.28
CA TYR A 135 2.71 6.59 9.94
C TYR A 135 2.65 6.10 11.38
N ASP A 136 2.72 7.02 12.32
CA ASP A 136 2.44 6.75 13.73
C ASP A 136 0.99 7.13 14.03
N PHE A 137 0.13 6.11 14.15
CA PHE A 137 -1.28 6.34 14.47
C PHE A 137 -1.53 6.73 15.93
N VAL A 138 -0.53 6.61 16.82
CA VAL A 138 -0.64 7.04 18.22
C VAL A 138 -0.46 8.56 18.30
N SER A 139 0.58 9.09 17.66
CA SER A 139 0.82 10.54 17.61
C SER A 139 0.08 11.26 16.46
N GLY A 140 -0.40 10.51 15.46
CA GLY A 140 -0.97 11.05 14.23
C GLY A 140 0.08 11.65 13.28
N SER A 141 1.37 11.35 13.48
CA SER A 141 2.45 11.90 12.67
C SER A 141 2.79 11.01 11.46
N PHE A 142 3.28 11.64 10.39
CA PHE A 142 3.72 10.96 9.18
C PHE A 142 5.11 11.42 8.77
N GLU A 143 6.05 10.48 8.67
CA GLU A 143 7.40 10.71 8.15
C GLU A 143 7.52 10.16 6.73
N LEU A 144 8.17 10.91 5.85
CA LEU A 144 8.39 10.55 4.45
C LEU A 144 9.86 10.76 4.09
N TRP A 145 10.49 9.75 3.50
CA TRP A 145 11.86 9.84 2.98
C TRP A 145 11.95 9.28 1.56
N GLY A 146 12.97 9.71 0.82
CA GLY A 146 13.21 9.29 -0.56
C GLY A 146 14.50 8.48 -0.68
N LEU A 147 14.51 7.51 -1.57
CA LEU A 147 15.74 6.83 -1.97
C LEU A 147 16.34 7.58 -3.16
N GLN A 148 17.55 8.11 -3.01
CA GLN A 148 18.32 8.65 -4.14
C GLN A 148 19.10 7.51 -4.80
N PHE A 149 18.65 7.09 -5.98
CA PHE A 149 19.35 6.12 -6.81
C PHE A 149 20.11 6.84 -7.92
N GLY A 150 21.44 6.72 -7.94
CA GLY A 150 22.31 7.28 -8.96
C GLY A 150 23.44 6.31 -9.27
N LEU A 151 23.71 6.11 -10.56
CA LEU A 151 24.94 5.43 -10.99
C LEU A 151 26.09 6.41 -10.81
N SER A 152 27.01 6.12 -9.90
CA SER A 152 28.31 6.81 -9.91
C SER A 152 29.06 6.32 -11.14
N PRO A 153 29.67 7.20 -11.96
CA PRO A 153 30.52 6.75 -13.04
C PRO A 153 31.63 5.89 -12.44
N ALA A 154 31.81 4.67 -12.96
CA ALA A 154 33.02 3.92 -12.67
C ALA A 154 34.19 4.76 -13.19
N LEU A 155 35.18 5.05 -12.33
CA LEU A 155 36.45 5.63 -12.75
C LEU A 155 37.02 4.76 -13.86
N SER A 156 37.00 5.27 -15.09
CA SER A 156 37.76 4.72 -16.19
C SER A 156 39.23 5.00 -15.91
N VAL A 157 39.96 3.98 -15.45
CA VAL A 157 41.44 3.98 -15.39
C VAL A 157 41.98 3.70 -16.78
#